data_AF-A0A1G2C9F2-F1
#
_entry.id   AF-A0A1G2C9F2-F1
#
_cell.length_a   1.000
_cell.length_b   1.000
_cell.length_c   1.000
_cell.angle_alpha   90.00
_cell.angle_beta   90.00
_cell.angle_gamma   90.00
#
_symmetry.space_group_name_H-M   'P 1'
#
loop_
_entity.id
_entity.type
_entity.pdbx_description
1 polymer ?
#
loop_
_entity_poly.entity_id
_entity_poly.type
_entity_poly.pdbx_seq_one_letter_code
_entity_poly.pdbx_strand_id
1 'polypeptide(L)'
;MARLVWWTLALILIAHVVGVLTGMYYRLWWLDIPMHLAGGAWVALLFLYLFTPTPESFVSEDGDEWLKNAERKPEKHWHKPVVWGFTERWNVFSDKGSRNYIGIFLLALGFVALVAVLWECYEYLYDVFIAERHGFLITQQGVSDTMGDLVNGLIGGAVVALVYLRSLTSK
;
A
#
# COMPACT_ATOMS: atom_id res chain seq x y z
N MET A 1 11.14 -3.38 2.02
CA MET A 1 9.71 -3.01 1.86
C MET A 1 8.82 -3.60 2.96
N ALA A 2 8.84 -4.92 3.19
CA ALA A 2 7.98 -5.57 4.21
C ALA A 2 8.04 -4.93 5.61
N ARG A 3 9.25 -4.71 6.15
CA ARG A 3 9.44 -4.05 7.46
C ARG A 3 8.78 -2.67 7.50
N LEU A 4 8.94 -1.88 6.43
CA LEU A 4 8.36 -0.54 6.35
C LEU A 4 6.83 -0.61 6.43
N VAL A 5 6.19 -1.50 5.66
CA VAL A 5 4.72 -1.71 5.68
C VAL A 5 4.22 -1.99 7.10
N TRP A 6 4.86 -2.93 7.81
CA TRP A 6 4.39 -3.34 9.14
C TRP A 6 4.64 -2.27 10.21
N TRP A 7 5.80 -1.61 10.18
CA TRP A 7 6.10 -0.55 11.15
C TRP A 7 5.22 0.68 10.98
N THR A 8 4.95 1.09 9.74
CA THR A 8 4.06 2.23 9.50
C THR A 8 2.60 1.88 9.81
N LEU A 9 2.15 0.65 9.56
CA LEU A 9 0.83 0.19 10.01
C LEU A 9 0.69 0.32 11.53
N ALA A 10 1.65 -0.24 12.28
CA ALA A 10 1.62 -0.21 13.73
C ALA A 10 1.56 1.23 14.27
N LEU A 11 2.36 2.13 13.70
CA LEU A 11 2.36 3.54 14.07
C LEU A 11 1.01 4.21 13.83
N ILE A 12 0.41 4.02 12.64
CA ILE A 12 -0.89 4.59 12.28
C ILE A 12 -1.99 4.06 13.21
N LEU A 13 -2.00 2.74 13.48
CA LEU A 13 -3.01 2.14 14.37
C LEU A 13 -2.88 2.65 15.80
N ILE A 14 -1.65 2.78 16.32
CA ILE A 14 -1.43 3.34 17.65
C ILE A 14 -1.93 4.79 17.71
N ALA A 15 -1.57 5.62 16.72
CA ALA A 15 -2.00 7.01 16.65
C ALA A 15 -3.54 7.13 16.57
N HIS A 16 -4.19 6.30 15.74
CA HIS A 16 -5.63 6.28 15.59
C HIS A 16 -6.34 5.86 16.89
N VAL A 17 -5.90 4.75 17.51
CA VAL A 17 -6.49 4.25 18.77
C VAL A 17 -6.35 5.30 19.88
N VAL A 18 -5.17 5.91 20.01
CA VAL A 18 -4.97 7.00 20.97
C VAL A 18 -5.90 8.18 20.65
N GLY A 19 -6.00 8.56 19.38
CA GLY A 19 -6.84 9.65 18.93
C GLY A 19 -8.32 9.45 19.25
N VAL A 20 -8.84 8.24 19.03
CA VAL A 20 -10.22 7.86 19.36
C VAL A 20 -10.45 7.86 20.87
N LEU A 21 -9.61 7.15 21.64
CA LEU A 21 -9.80 6.99 23.10
C LEU A 21 -9.74 8.31 23.87
N THR A 22 -8.98 9.29 23.36
CA THR A 22 -8.82 10.60 23.99
C THR A 22 -9.72 11.68 23.38
N GLY A 23 -10.50 11.34 22.35
CA GLY A 23 -11.33 12.28 21.61
C GLY A 23 -10.52 13.38 20.90
N MET A 24 -9.28 13.10 20.49
CA MET A 24 -8.40 14.10 19.87
C MET A 24 -8.94 14.59 18.53
N TYR A 25 -9.61 13.74 17.74
CA TYR A 25 -10.23 14.15 16.47
C TYR A 25 -11.23 15.31 16.64
N TYR A 26 -11.91 15.37 17.78
CA TYR A 26 -12.83 16.47 18.11
C TYR A 26 -12.14 17.74 18.60
N ARG A 27 -11.00 17.60 19.29
CA ARG A 27 -10.27 18.74 19.87
C ARG A 27 -9.31 19.36 18.87
N LEU A 28 -8.75 18.51 18.00
CA LEU A 28 -7.74 18.81 17.00
C LEU A 28 -8.27 18.29 15.67
N TRP A 29 -9.28 18.96 15.12
CA TRP A 29 -9.91 18.59 13.83
C TRP A 29 -8.89 18.41 12.70
N TRP A 30 -7.79 19.17 12.70
CA TRP A 30 -6.72 19.05 11.71
C TRP A 30 -5.92 17.74 11.83
N LEU A 31 -6.00 17.00 12.94
CA LEU A 31 -5.31 15.70 13.14
C LEU A 31 -5.83 14.63 12.19
N ASP A 32 -7.05 14.81 11.72
CA ASP A 32 -7.69 13.89 10.80
C ASP A 32 -6.99 13.85 9.42
N ILE A 33 -6.63 15.03 8.91
CA ILE A 33 -5.88 15.23 7.66
C ILE A 33 -4.59 14.38 7.59
N PRO A 34 -3.61 14.48 8.52
CA PRO A 34 -2.40 13.68 8.47
C PRO A 34 -2.67 12.19 8.67
N MET A 35 -3.76 11.81 9.36
CA MET A 35 -4.16 10.41 9.50
C MET A 35 -4.65 9.83 8.17
N HIS A 36 -5.48 10.56 7.43
CA HIS A 36 -5.94 10.13 6.09
C HIS A 36 -4.80 10.13 5.07
N LEU A 37 -3.90 11.14 5.09
CA LEU A 37 -2.69 11.13 4.27
C LEU A 37 -1.81 9.91 4.56
N ALA A 38 -1.57 9.60 5.84
CA ALA A 38 -0.77 8.45 6.25
C ALA A 38 -1.44 7.11 5.88
N GLY A 39 -2.76 7.01 6.06
CA GLY A 39 -3.55 5.86 5.67
C GLY A 39 -3.46 5.59 4.16
N GLY A 40 -3.72 6.61 3.34
CA GLY A 40 -3.61 6.50 1.89
C GLY A 40 -2.20 6.15 1.41
N ALA A 41 -1.17 6.78 2.00
CA ALA A 41 0.23 6.44 1.75
C ALA A 41 0.54 4.98 2.09
N TRP A 42 0.02 4.49 3.22
CA TRP A 42 0.19 3.10 3.65
C TRP A 42 -0.52 2.11 2.73
N VAL A 43 -1.75 2.39 2.32
CA VAL A 43 -2.54 1.55 1.40
C VAL A 43 -1.83 1.42 0.04
N ALA A 44 -1.30 2.53 -0.49
CA ALA A 44 -0.48 2.50 -1.71
C ALA A 44 0.80 1.68 -1.51
N LEU A 45 1.49 1.85 -0.38
CA LEU A 45 2.70 1.07 -0.05
C LEU A 45 2.38 -0.43 0.03
N LEU A 46 1.25 -0.81 0.65
CA LEU A 46 0.78 -2.18 0.74
C LEU A 46 0.49 -2.75 -0.65
N PHE A 47 -0.25 -2.02 -1.49
CA PHE A 47 -0.52 -2.44 -2.87
C PHE A 47 0.77 -2.71 -3.64
N LEU A 48 1.71 -1.77 -3.60
CA LEU A 48 3.00 -1.92 -4.30
C LEU A 48 3.83 -3.08 -3.72
N TYR A 49 3.79 -3.27 -2.40
CA TYR A 49 4.44 -4.40 -1.74
C TYR A 49 3.88 -5.76 -2.19
N LEU A 50 2.56 -5.86 -2.39
CA LEU A 50 1.92 -7.12 -2.78
C LEU A 50 2.03 -7.40 -4.29
N PHE A 51 1.89 -6.37 -5.13
CA PHE A 51 1.60 -6.56 -6.56
C PHE A 51 2.70 -6.09 -7.52
N THR A 52 3.79 -5.49 -7.03
CA THR A 52 4.92 -5.10 -7.89
C THR A 52 6.19 -5.85 -7.50
N PRO A 53 7.08 -6.24 -8.44
CA PRO A 53 8.32 -6.94 -8.10
C PRO A 53 9.32 -6.04 -7.37
N THR A 54 10.14 -6.61 -6.49
CA THR A 54 11.22 -5.87 -5.79
C THR A 54 12.35 -5.49 -6.75
N PRO A 55 13.00 -4.33 -6.58
CA PRO A 55 14.16 -3.96 -7.39
C PRO A 55 15.31 -4.99 -7.33
N GLU A 56 15.44 -5.77 -6.25
CA GLU A 56 16.46 -6.82 -6.11
C GLU A 56 16.19 -8.06 -6.99
N SER A 57 14.92 -8.39 -7.26
CA SER A 57 14.60 -9.56 -8.08
C SER A 57 14.93 -9.36 -9.56
N PHE A 58 15.19 -8.12 -9.99
CA PHE A 58 15.63 -7.81 -11.36
C PHE A 58 17.14 -7.92 -11.55
N VAL A 59 17.92 -7.93 -10.48
CA VAL A 59 19.40 -7.93 -10.57
C VAL A 59 19.95 -9.35 -10.78
N SER A 60 19.16 -10.40 -10.54
CA SER A 60 19.67 -11.78 -10.48
C SER A 60 19.46 -12.65 -11.72
N GLU A 61 18.67 -12.25 -12.72
CA GLU A 61 18.42 -13.10 -13.89
C GLU A 61 19.50 -12.93 -14.98
N ASP A 62 19.80 -11.71 -15.43
CA ASP A 62 20.66 -11.56 -16.62
C ASP A 62 22.17 -11.48 -16.30
N GLY A 63 22.56 -10.85 -15.19
CA GLY A 63 23.98 -10.60 -14.88
C GLY A 63 24.72 -11.81 -14.30
N ASP A 64 24.01 -12.60 -13.49
CA ASP A 64 24.55 -13.78 -12.80
C ASP A 64 24.56 -15.01 -13.70
N GLU A 65 23.60 -15.13 -14.62
CA GLU A 65 23.50 -16.26 -15.55
C GLU A 65 24.62 -16.23 -16.59
N TRP A 66 24.98 -15.05 -17.12
CA TRP A 66 26.11 -14.92 -18.06
C TRP A 66 27.44 -15.32 -17.42
N LEU A 67 27.72 -14.83 -16.19
CA LEU A 67 28.93 -15.18 -15.45
C LEU A 67 28.96 -16.68 -15.08
N LYS A 68 27.83 -17.25 -14.67
CA LYS A 68 27.73 -18.68 -14.34
C LYS A 68 27.69 -19.61 -15.56
N ASN A 69 27.38 -19.10 -16.76
CA ASN A 69 27.38 -19.83 -18.03
C ASN A 69 28.71 -19.71 -18.79
N ALA A 70 29.46 -18.63 -18.59
CA ALA A 70 30.81 -18.47 -19.14
C ALA A 70 31.83 -19.46 -18.54
N GLU A 71 31.58 -19.93 -17.31
CA GLU A 71 32.48 -20.85 -16.59
C GLU A 71 32.03 -22.32 -16.62
N ARG A 72 30.79 -22.63 -17.04
CA ARG A 72 30.27 -24.00 -17.02
C ARG A 72 30.55 -24.75 -18.34
N LYS A 73 31.47 -25.70 -18.27
CA LYS A 73 31.53 -26.83 -19.23
C LYS A 73 30.17 -27.56 -19.24
N PRO A 74 29.73 -28.09 -20.39
CA PRO A 74 28.37 -28.58 -20.55
C PRO A 74 28.19 -29.93 -19.86
N GLU A 75 27.66 -29.94 -18.63
CA GLU A 75 27.25 -31.18 -17.97
C GLU A 75 25.78 -31.16 -17.50
N LYS A 76 25.05 -32.10 -18.12
CA LYS A 76 23.80 -32.78 -17.78
C LYS A 76 22.78 -32.09 -16.86
N HIS A 77 21.63 -31.86 -17.49
CA HIS A 77 20.31 -31.55 -16.94
C HIS A 77 20.01 -32.14 -15.56
N TRP A 78 19.69 -31.25 -14.62
CA TRP A 78 18.92 -31.58 -13.42
C TRP A 78 17.76 -30.58 -13.29
N HIS A 79 16.54 -31.10 -13.32
CA HIS A 79 15.32 -30.35 -13.01
C HIS A 79 15.37 -29.94 -11.54
N LYS A 80 15.36 -28.63 -11.27
CA LYS A 80 15.27 -28.13 -9.90
C LYS A 80 13.85 -28.37 -9.35
N PRO A 81 13.71 -28.76 -8.07
CA PRO A 81 12.40 -28.98 -7.47
C PRO A 81 11.66 -27.65 -7.34
N VAL A 82 10.44 -27.60 -7.89
CA VAL A 82 9.51 -26.48 -7.73
C VAL A 82 9.00 -26.53 -6.29
N VAL A 83 9.65 -25.78 -5.41
CA VAL A 83 9.13 -25.52 -4.07
C VAL A 83 7.99 -24.52 -4.25
N TRP A 84 6.75 -25.01 -4.25
CA TRP A 84 5.54 -24.21 -4.19
C TRP A 84 5.44 -23.52 -2.82
N GLY A 85 6.31 -22.54 -2.60
CA GLY A 85 6.26 -21.65 -1.45
C GLY A 85 5.23 -20.55 -1.70
N PHE A 86 4.64 -20.06 -0.61
CA PHE A 86 3.77 -18.87 -0.51
C PHE A 86 4.42 -17.55 -1.05
N THR A 87 5.50 -17.66 -1.80
CA THR A 87 6.41 -16.63 -2.31
C THR A 87 6.23 -16.35 -3.79
N GLU A 88 5.31 -17.02 -4.49
CA GLU A 88 4.87 -16.58 -5.82
C GLU A 88 4.05 -15.29 -5.67
N ARG A 89 4.78 -14.20 -5.42
CA ARG A 89 4.28 -12.83 -5.43
C ARG A 89 3.56 -12.66 -6.76
N TRP A 90 2.27 -12.30 -6.70
CA TRP A 90 1.42 -12.11 -7.87
C TRP A 90 2.02 -11.05 -8.76
N ASN A 91 2.84 -11.50 -9.70
CA ASN A 91 3.65 -10.66 -10.55
C ASN A 91 2.80 -10.31 -11.78
N VAL A 92 1.70 -9.60 -11.53
CA VAL A 92 0.70 -9.21 -12.55
C VAL A 92 1.34 -8.43 -13.70
N PHE A 93 2.48 -7.77 -13.44
CA PHE A 93 3.23 -6.97 -14.41
C PHE A 93 4.51 -7.65 -14.94
N SER A 94 4.67 -8.97 -14.75
CA SER A 94 5.89 -9.70 -15.09
C SER A 94 5.98 -10.18 -16.54
N ASP A 95 5.06 -9.78 -17.43
CA ASP A 95 5.21 -10.14 -18.83
C ASP A 95 6.14 -9.17 -19.56
N LYS A 96 7.15 -9.74 -20.20
CA LYS A 96 8.34 -9.07 -20.72
C LYS A 96 7.96 -8.03 -21.79
N GLY A 97 8.10 -6.74 -21.49
CA GLY A 97 8.30 -5.75 -22.57
C GLY A 97 7.85 -4.32 -22.33
N SER A 98 6.89 -4.04 -21.45
CA SER A 98 6.55 -2.65 -21.11
C SER A 98 6.23 -2.49 -19.63
N ARG A 99 7.09 -1.76 -18.93
CA ARG A 99 6.80 -1.30 -17.56
C ARG A 99 5.69 -0.27 -17.67
N ASN A 100 4.43 -0.71 -17.57
CA ASN A 100 3.28 0.19 -17.59
C ASN A 100 3.19 0.94 -16.25
N TYR A 101 4.11 1.88 -16.03
CA TYR A 101 4.17 2.69 -14.82
C TYR A 101 2.88 3.46 -14.58
N ILE A 102 2.21 3.89 -15.65
CA ILE A 102 0.90 4.54 -15.60
C ILE A 102 -0.15 3.56 -15.08
N GLY A 103 -0.17 2.33 -15.58
CA GLY A 103 -1.08 1.28 -15.10
C GLY A 103 -0.86 0.94 -13.63
N ILE A 104 0.39 0.80 -13.19
CA ILE A 104 0.74 0.57 -11.78
C ILE A 104 0.26 1.75 -10.91
N PHE A 105 0.50 2.98 -11.35
CA PHE A 105 0.04 4.19 -10.65
C PHE A 105 -1.48 4.23 -10.51
N LEU A 106 -2.21 4.02 -11.60
CA LEU A 106 -3.67 4.05 -11.62
C LEU A 106 -4.29 2.94 -10.78
N LEU A 107 -3.72 1.73 -10.81
CA LEU A 107 -4.19 0.62 -9.97
C LEU A 107 -3.91 0.86 -8.49
N ALA A 108 -2.74 1.40 -8.14
CA ALA A 108 -2.43 1.78 -6.77
C ALA A 108 -3.41 2.86 -6.27
N LEU A 109 -3.67 3.91 -7.07
CA LEU A 109 -4.65 4.94 -6.71
C LEU A 109 -6.08 4.43 -6.66
N GLY A 110 -6.48 3.55 -7.58
CA GLY A 110 -7.79 2.92 -7.54
C GLY A 110 -7.99 2.07 -6.28
N PHE A 111 -6.95 1.36 -5.84
CA PHE A 111 -6.97 0.62 -4.60
C PHE A 111 -7.06 1.54 -3.36
N VAL A 112 -6.32 2.65 -3.35
CA VAL A 112 -6.44 3.69 -2.31
C VAL A 112 -7.84 4.27 -2.27
N ALA A 113 -8.42 4.64 -3.42
CA ALA A 113 -9.78 5.15 -3.51
C ALA A 113 -10.81 4.16 -2.95
N LEU A 114 -10.69 2.88 -3.32
CA LEU A 114 -11.58 1.83 -2.85
C LEU A 114 -11.51 1.68 -1.32
N VAL A 115 -10.31 1.60 -0.75
CA VAL A 115 -10.14 1.46 0.71
C VAL A 115 -10.64 2.71 1.44
N ALA A 116 -10.40 3.91 0.89
CA ALA A 116 -10.90 5.16 1.46
C ALA A 116 -12.44 5.18 1.48
N VAL A 117 -13.11 4.83 0.38
CA VAL A 117 -14.58 4.73 0.36
C VAL A 117 -15.09 3.71 1.37
N LEU A 118 -14.43 2.55 1.50
CA LEU A 118 -14.81 1.54 2.49
C LEU A 118 -14.63 2.05 3.93
N TRP A 119 -13.61 2.87 4.18
CA TRP A 119 -13.38 3.50 5.47
C TRP A 119 -14.50 4.49 5.83
N GLU A 120 -14.86 5.38 4.91
CA GLU A 120 -15.99 6.32 5.08
C GLU A 120 -17.32 5.58 5.32
N CYS A 121 -17.56 4.50 4.58
CA CYS A 121 -18.73 3.65 4.83
C CYS A 121 -18.68 3.01 6.22
N TYR A 122 -17.50 2.60 6.69
CA TYR A 122 -17.35 2.04 8.04
C TYR A 122 -17.69 3.07 9.11
N GLU A 123 -17.22 4.31 8.99
CA GLU A 123 -17.52 5.39 9.94
C GLU A 123 -19.03 5.70 9.98
N TYR A 124 -19.66 5.81 8.81
CA TYR A 124 -21.10 5.99 8.73
C TYR A 124 -21.87 4.85 9.43
N LEU A 125 -21.48 3.60 9.17
CA LEU A 125 -22.11 2.43 9.77
C LEU A 125 -21.87 2.39 11.29
N TYR A 126 -20.67 2.75 11.74
CA TYR A 126 -20.35 2.87 13.17
C TYR A 126 -21.28 3.88 13.85
N ASP A 127 -21.51 5.03 13.23
CA ASP A 127 -22.36 6.07 13.79
C ASP A 127 -23.82 5.62 13.92
N VAL A 128 -24.38 5.08 12.85
CA VAL A 128 -25.79 4.65 12.80
C VAL A 128 -26.08 3.46 13.73
N PHE A 129 -25.16 2.50 13.84
CA PHE A 129 -25.41 1.26 14.59
C PHE A 129 -24.87 1.29 16.01
N ILE A 130 -23.81 2.05 16.28
CA ILE A 130 -23.09 2.00 17.56
C ILE A 130 -23.13 3.35 18.25
N ALA A 131 -22.62 4.41 17.64
CA ALA A 131 -22.40 5.68 18.33
C ALA A 131 -23.70 6.34 18.80
N GLU A 132 -24.66 6.52 17.89
CA GLU A 132 -25.95 7.15 18.21
C GLU A 132 -26.75 6.34 19.25
N ARG A 133 -26.62 5.01 19.23
CA ARG A 133 -27.40 4.12 20.10
C ARG A 133 -26.82 3.99 21.52
N HIS A 134 -25.51 4.11 21.67
CA HIS A 134 -24.81 3.90 22.94
C HIS A 134 -24.25 5.18 23.53
N GLY A 135 -24.45 6.34 22.87
CA GLY A 135 -23.95 7.63 23.31
C GLY A 135 -22.43 7.76 23.18
N PHE A 136 -21.81 7.03 22.26
CA PHE A 136 -20.40 7.24 21.92
C PHE A 136 -20.24 8.46 21.00
N LEU A 137 -19.00 8.91 20.86
CA LEU A 137 -18.63 9.95 19.92
C LEU A 137 -18.89 9.46 18.49
N ILE A 138 -19.54 10.29 17.68
CA ILE A 138 -19.67 10.06 16.24
C ILE A 138 -18.31 10.10 15.55
N THR A 139 -18.12 9.37 14.46
CA THR A 139 -16.87 9.36 13.71
C THR A 139 -16.95 10.26 12.49
N GLN A 140 -18.09 10.27 11.81
CA GLN A 140 -18.28 11.05 10.60
C GLN A 140 -18.68 12.49 10.93
N GLN A 141 -17.85 13.48 10.59
CA GLN A 141 -18.12 14.89 10.89
C GLN A 141 -18.86 15.63 9.76
N GLY A 142 -19.34 14.89 8.76
CA GLY A 142 -20.22 15.34 7.69
C GLY A 142 -19.63 15.17 6.29
N VAL A 143 -20.37 15.63 5.26
CA VAL A 143 -19.98 15.40 3.86
C VAL A 143 -18.67 16.11 3.48
N SER A 144 -18.41 17.29 4.03
CA SER A 144 -17.17 18.02 3.74
C SER A 144 -15.93 17.31 4.28
N ASP A 145 -16.08 16.64 5.43
CA ASP A 145 -15.05 15.86 6.10
C ASP A 145 -14.71 14.65 5.24
N THR A 146 -15.72 13.81 4.98
CA THR A 146 -15.65 12.67 4.06
C THR A 146 -15.00 13.02 2.72
N MET A 147 -15.38 14.13 2.09
CA MET A 147 -14.75 14.53 0.82
C MET A 147 -13.28 14.92 0.99
N GLY A 148 -12.95 15.57 2.10
CA GLY A 148 -11.57 15.85 2.51
C GLY A 148 -10.76 14.57 2.70
N ASP A 149 -11.32 13.58 3.36
CA ASP A 149 -10.64 12.32 3.73
C ASP A 149 -10.35 11.45 2.52
N LEU A 150 -11.30 11.37 1.60
CA LEU A 150 -11.10 10.75 0.29
C LEU A 150 -9.96 11.43 -0.48
N VAL A 151 -9.93 12.77 -0.53
CA VAL A 151 -8.89 13.54 -1.22
C VAL A 151 -7.54 13.38 -0.54
N ASN A 152 -7.48 13.48 0.79
CA ASN A 152 -6.26 13.34 1.57
C ASN A 152 -5.68 11.93 1.45
N GLY A 153 -6.51 10.90 1.50
CA GLY A 153 -6.10 9.52 1.21
C GLY A 153 -5.47 9.39 -0.18
N LEU A 154 -6.12 9.94 -1.21
CA LEU A 154 -5.60 9.93 -2.58
C LEU A 154 -4.25 10.67 -2.72
N ILE A 155 -4.09 11.83 -2.07
CA ILE A 155 -2.83 12.59 -2.07
C ILE A 155 -1.71 11.76 -1.44
N GLY A 156 -1.96 11.16 -0.27
CA GLY A 156 -0.99 10.32 0.41
C GLY A 156 -0.56 9.12 -0.44
N GLY A 157 -1.55 8.45 -1.06
CA GLY A 157 -1.31 7.34 -1.96
C GLY A 157 -0.52 7.73 -3.22
N ALA A 158 -0.87 8.87 -3.84
CA ALA A 158 -0.20 9.40 -5.02
C ALA A 158 1.27 9.69 -4.75
N VAL A 159 1.59 10.33 -3.62
CA VAL A 159 2.97 10.66 -3.24
C VAL A 159 3.82 9.38 -3.14
N VAL A 160 3.34 8.36 -2.43
CA VAL A 160 4.07 7.09 -2.29
C VAL A 160 4.23 6.38 -3.63
N ALA A 161 3.17 6.33 -4.44
CA ALA A 161 3.23 5.70 -5.76
C ALA A 161 4.24 6.40 -6.67
N LEU A 162 4.27 7.73 -6.71
CA LEU A 162 5.23 8.50 -7.51
C LEU A 162 6.67 8.31 -7.04
N VAL A 163 6.91 8.34 -5.72
CA VAL A 163 8.24 8.09 -5.14
C VAL A 163 8.73 6.69 -5.51
N TYR A 164 7.85 5.68 -5.41
CA TYR A 164 8.17 4.32 -5.80
C TYR A 164 8.51 4.21 -7.29
N LEU A 165 7.68 4.76 -8.17
CA LEU A 165 7.91 4.72 -9.61
C LEU A 165 9.19 5.46 -10.02
N ARG A 166 9.49 6.60 -9.39
CA ARG A 166 10.76 7.32 -9.57
C ARG A 166 11.97 6.45 -9.17
N SER A 167 11.84 5.64 -8.11
CA SER A 167 12.91 4.73 -7.69
C SER A 167 13.19 3.61 -8.70
N LEU A 168 12.21 3.29 -9.56
CA LEU A 168 12.37 2.30 -10.64
C LEU A 168 12.99 2.87 -11.91
N THR A 169 12.89 4.19 -12.13
CA THR A 169 13.45 4.87 -13.32
C THR A 169 14.83 5.48 -13.08
N SER A 170 15.22 5.68 -11.83
CA SER A 170 16.53 6.26 -11.46
C SER A 170 17.67 5.23 -11.39
N LYS A 171 17.44 4.00 -11.86
CA LYS A 171 18.45 2.95 -12.03
C LYS A 171 18.74 2.75 -13.50
#